data_AF-A0A532VA10-F1
#
_entry.id   AF-A0A532VA10-F1
#
_cell.length_a   1.000
_cell.length_b   1.000
_cell.length_c   1.000
_cell.angle_alpha   90.00
_cell.angle_beta   90.00
_cell.angle_gamma   90.00
#
_symmetry.space_group_name_H-M   'P 1'
#
loop_
_entity.id
_entity.type
_entity.pdbx_description
1 polymer ?
#
loop_
_entity_poly.entity_id
_entity_poly.type
_entity_poly.pdbx_seq_one_letter_code
_entity_poly.pdbx_strand_id
1 'polypeptide(L)'
;MNLTPLAVILSLAVIASSVVSVLTFLFGVLPQRRVSKLDAVIKYFQQGETVEAKGYRKRIYHSEPDRVDVEAASMVIGFFHFWGLMVKRKLLPIWVFDSISGYRVVQLYGKLEKHISNERKKAAEYAEHFVWLAEEIKRRFNIEVQRPQSP
;
A
#
# COMPACT_ATOMS: atom_id res chain seq x y z
N MET A 1 14.93 27.23 -4.01
CA MET A 1 15.56 26.34 -5.00
C MET A 1 14.47 25.46 -5.59
N ASN A 2 14.08 25.71 -6.85
CA ASN A 2 13.02 24.95 -7.52
C ASN A 2 13.60 23.61 -8.00
N LEU A 3 13.16 22.51 -7.39
CA LEU A 3 13.48 21.17 -7.86
C LEU A 3 12.73 20.93 -9.18
N THR A 4 13.45 20.61 -10.24
CA THR A 4 12.85 20.32 -11.55
C THR A 4 12.01 19.03 -11.46
N PRO A 5 10.94 18.89 -12.27
CA PRO A 5 10.06 17.71 -12.25
C PRO A 5 10.82 16.39 -12.44
N LEU A 6 11.95 16.43 -13.14
CA LEU A 6 12.83 15.29 -13.38
C LEU A 6 13.48 14.77 -12.08
N ALA A 7 13.87 15.65 -11.15
CA ALA A 7 14.48 15.28 -9.88
C ALA A 7 13.49 14.59 -8.93
N VAL A 8 12.22 15.00 -8.98
CA VAL A 8 11.12 14.36 -8.22
C VAL A 8 10.79 12.98 -8.82
N ILE A 9 10.79 12.84 -10.14
CA ILE A 9 10.55 11.56 -10.82
C ILE A 9 11.70 10.57 -10.58
N LEU A 10 12.95 11.04 -10.62
CA LEU A 10 14.14 10.22 -10.32
C LEU A 10 14.18 9.76 -8.86
N SER A 11 13.83 10.63 -7.90
CA SER A 11 13.78 10.24 -6.48
C SER A 11 12.67 9.22 -6.16
N LEU A 12 11.51 9.31 -6.83
CA LEU A 12 10.45 8.31 -6.69
C LEU A 12 10.83 6.95 -7.31
N ALA A 13 11.56 6.94 -8.42
CA ALA A 13 12.05 5.71 -9.05
C ALA A 13 13.14 5.01 -8.20
N VAL A 14 13.98 5.78 -7.51
CA VAL A 14 15.02 5.24 -6.60
C VAL A 14 14.44 4.64 -5.32
N ILE A 15 13.32 5.17 -4.81
CA ILE A 15 12.63 4.59 -3.65
C ILE A 15 11.95 3.25 -4.02
N ALA A 16 11.39 3.16 -5.23
CA ALA A 16 10.80 1.91 -5.72
C ALA A 16 11.84 0.81 -5.96
N SER A 17 13.03 1.16 -6.47
CA SER A 17 14.11 0.18 -6.70
C SER A 17 14.77 -0.28 -5.39
N SER A 18 14.93 0.61 -4.41
CA SER A 18 15.59 0.28 -3.14
C SER A 18 14.81 -0.75 -2.30
N VAL A 19 13.47 -0.69 -2.28
CA VAL A 19 12.66 -1.70 -1.56
C VAL A 19 12.79 -3.09 -2.19
N VAL A 20 12.78 -3.17 -3.52
CA VAL A 20 12.97 -4.45 -4.24
C VAL A 20 14.36 -5.02 -3.99
N SER A 21 15.41 -4.19 -4.02
CA SER A 21 16.78 -4.62 -3.75
C SER A 21 16.97 -5.14 -2.31
N VAL A 22 16.33 -4.51 -1.32
CA VAL A 22 16.38 -4.97 0.07
C VAL A 22 15.61 -6.29 0.26
N LEU A 23 14.47 -6.46 -0.41
CA LEU A 23 13.74 -7.72 -0.43
C LEU A 23 14.55 -8.84 -1.11
N THR A 24 15.24 -8.58 -2.22
CA THR A 24 16.10 -9.58 -2.86
C THR A 24 17.31 -9.93 -1.99
N PHE A 25 17.95 -8.95 -1.37
CA PHE A 25 19.11 -9.15 -0.52
C PHE A 25 18.78 -9.94 0.76
N LEU A 26 17.69 -9.61 1.45
CA LEU A 26 17.30 -10.30 2.69
C LEU A 26 16.77 -11.72 2.48
N PHE A 27 16.25 -12.01 1.29
CA PHE A 27 15.67 -13.32 0.97
C PHE A 27 16.54 -14.18 0.04
N GLY A 28 17.67 -13.66 -0.46
CA GLY A 28 18.64 -14.39 -1.28
C GLY A 28 19.36 -15.54 -0.56
N VAL A 29 19.22 -15.63 0.77
CA VAL A 29 19.85 -16.66 1.62
C VAL A 29 18.91 -17.84 1.93
N LEU A 30 17.73 -17.90 1.31
CA LEU A 30 16.67 -18.84 1.69
C LEU A 30 16.48 -19.99 0.69
N PRO A 31 16.07 -21.20 1.16
CA PRO A 31 15.92 -22.39 0.32
C PRO A 31 14.94 -22.17 -0.84
N GLN A 32 15.16 -22.85 -1.97
CA GLN A 32 14.52 -22.66 -3.29
C GLN A 32 12.98 -22.53 -3.29
N ARG A 33 12.28 -23.13 -2.31
CA ARG A 33 10.81 -22.97 -2.13
C ARG A 33 10.38 -21.59 -1.62
N ARG A 34 11.29 -20.79 -1.04
CA ARG A 34 11.05 -19.41 -0.59
C ARG A 34 11.39 -18.40 -1.68
N VAL A 35 12.27 -18.74 -2.62
CA VAL A 35 12.59 -17.92 -3.80
C VAL A 35 11.35 -17.72 -4.68
N SER A 36 10.56 -18.78 -4.93
CA SER A 36 9.30 -18.65 -5.70
C SER A 36 8.24 -17.78 -5.02
N LYS A 37 8.20 -17.77 -3.68
CA LYS A 37 7.30 -16.90 -2.89
C LYS A 37 7.78 -15.45 -2.91
N LEU A 38 9.09 -15.22 -2.93
CA LEU A 38 9.68 -13.88 -3.05
C LEU A 38 9.43 -13.29 -4.43
N ASP A 39 9.66 -14.06 -5.49
CA ASP A 39 9.40 -13.61 -6.86
C ASP A 39 7.93 -13.22 -7.05
N ALA A 40 7.00 -13.94 -6.42
CA ALA A 40 5.60 -13.55 -6.38
C ALA A 40 5.40 -12.20 -5.65
N VAL A 41 6.01 -12.00 -4.48
CA VAL A 41 5.95 -10.72 -3.75
C VAL A 41 6.52 -9.57 -4.58
N ILE A 42 7.67 -9.76 -5.24
CA ILE A 42 8.33 -8.74 -6.06
C ILE A 42 7.47 -8.39 -7.28
N LYS A 43 6.94 -9.39 -7.99
CA LYS A 43 6.03 -9.15 -9.13
C LYS A 43 4.78 -8.40 -8.71
N TYR A 44 4.20 -8.72 -7.54
CA TYR A 44 3.06 -7.99 -7.01
C TYR A 44 3.39 -6.58 -6.52
N PHE A 45 4.59 -6.37 -5.97
CA PHE A 45 5.07 -5.02 -5.65
C PHE A 45 5.14 -4.15 -6.92
N GLN A 46 5.70 -4.71 -8.01
CA GLN A 46 5.77 -4.04 -9.30
C GLN A 46 4.38 -3.72 -9.89
N GLN A 47 3.37 -4.55 -9.65
CA GLN A 47 1.99 -4.26 -10.06
C GLN A 47 1.43 -3.01 -9.36
N GLY A 48 1.83 -2.73 -8.12
CA GLY A 48 1.47 -1.50 -7.42
C GLY A 48 2.11 -0.24 -8.00
N GLU A 49 3.16 -0.38 -8.81
CA GLU A 49 3.95 0.72 -9.38
C GLU A 49 3.56 1.12 -10.80
N THR A 50 2.60 0.42 -11.41
CA THR A 50 2.09 0.75 -12.75
C THR A 50 1.42 2.13 -12.76
N VAL A 51 1.39 2.76 -13.94
CA VAL A 51 0.71 4.05 -14.15
C VAL A 51 -0.76 3.96 -13.75
N GLU A 52 -1.39 2.83 -14.06
CA GLU A 52 -2.79 2.55 -13.74
C GLU A 52 -3.01 2.42 -12.22
N ALA A 53 -2.19 1.65 -11.51
CA ALA A 53 -2.27 1.51 -10.05
C ALA A 53 -2.05 2.85 -9.34
N LYS A 54 -1.11 3.67 -9.84
CA LYS A 54 -0.90 5.05 -9.39
C LYS A 54 -2.15 5.92 -9.66
N GLY A 55 -2.77 5.73 -10.81
CA GLY A 55 -4.03 6.36 -11.20
C GLY A 55 -5.16 6.07 -10.22
N TYR A 56 -5.39 4.81 -9.86
CA TYR A 56 -6.41 4.42 -8.88
C TYR A 56 -6.19 5.09 -7.52
N ARG A 57 -4.96 5.05 -6.98
CA ARG A 57 -4.64 5.73 -5.72
C ARG A 57 -4.86 7.24 -5.82
N LYS A 58 -4.48 7.87 -6.94
CA LYS A 58 -4.71 9.29 -7.17
C LYS A 58 -6.20 9.63 -7.11
N ARG A 59 -7.07 8.83 -7.74
CA ARG A 59 -8.52 9.05 -7.68
C ARG A 59 -9.07 8.95 -6.26
N ILE A 60 -8.57 8.01 -5.45
CA ILE A 60 -8.95 7.92 -4.04
C ILE A 60 -8.50 9.15 -3.24
N TYR A 61 -7.26 9.62 -3.41
CA TYR A 61 -6.79 10.82 -2.70
C TYR A 61 -7.64 12.06 -2.97
N HIS A 62 -8.06 12.25 -4.22
CA HIS A 62 -8.86 13.41 -4.66
C HIS A 62 -10.37 13.19 -4.50
N SER A 63 -10.80 12.03 -4.02
CA SER A 63 -12.20 11.75 -3.76
C SER A 63 -12.65 12.30 -2.41
N GLU A 64 -13.91 12.71 -2.36
CA GLU A 64 -14.62 12.91 -1.10
C GLU A 64 -14.93 11.54 -0.48
N PRO A 65 -14.88 11.39 0.87
CA PRO A 65 -15.15 10.12 1.54
C PRO A 65 -16.49 9.47 1.15
N ASP A 66 -17.46 10.29 0.75
CA ASP A 66 -18.82 9.89 0.39
C ASP A 66 -19.00 9.60 -1.10
N ARG A 67 -18.00 9.92 -1.91
CA ARG A 67 -18.05 9.84 -3.38
C ARG A 67 -16.77 9.23 -3.94
N VAL A 68 -16.35 8.13 -3.35
CA VAL A 68 -15.21 7.36 -3.87
C VAL A 68 -15.58 6.68 -5.19
N ASP A 69 -14.64 6.68 -6.14
CA ASP A 69 -14.74 5.86 -7.35
C ASP A 69 -14.70 4.39 -6.93
N VAL A 70 -15.76 3.64 -7.25
CA VAL A 70 -15.95 2.24 -6.83
C VAL A 70 -14.91 1.31 -7.46
N GLU A 71 -14.53 1.55 -8.72
CA GLU A 71 -13.50 0.76 -9.40
C GLU A 71 -12.15 1.02 -8.74
N ALA A 72 -11.80 2.29 -8.55
CA ALA A 72 -10.56 2.67 -7.87
C ALA A 72 -10.50 2.13 -6.43
N ALA A 73 -11.62 2.18 -5.71
CA ALA A 73 -11.75 1.65 -4.36
C ALA A 73 -11.50 0.15 -4.36
N SER A 74 -12.16 -0.59 -5.26
CA SER A 74 -12.01 -2.05 -5.38
C SER A 74 -10.55 -2.45 -5.66
N MET A 75 -9.88 -1.73 -6.56
CA MET A 75 -8.47 -2.01 -6.90
C MET A 75 -7.52 -1.69 -5.75
N VAL A 76 -7.68 -0.55 -5.08
CA VAL A 76 -6.84 -0.15 -3.94
C VAL A 76 -7.06 -1.09 -2.75
N ILE A 77 -8.32 -1.40 -2.43
CA ILE A 77 -8.68 -2.32 -1.34
C ILE A 77 -8.12 -3.70 -1.61
N GLY A 78 -8.33 -4.25 -2.82
CA GLY A 78 -7.82 -5.57 -3.18
C GLY A 78 -6.30 -5.67 -3.05
N PHE A 79 -5.58 -4.64 -3.52
CA PHE A 79 -4.13 -4.57 -3.42
C PHE A 79 -3.65 -4.61 -1.96
N PHE A 80 -4.17 -3.74 -1.09
CA PHE A 80 -3.73 -3.69 0.30
C PHE A 80 -4.31 -4.80 1.18
N HIS A 81 -5.45 -5.38 0.79
CA HIS A 81 -5.97 -6.58 1.43
C HIS A 81 -5.01 -7.75 1.22
N PHE A 82 -4.51 -7.94 -0.01
CA PHE A 82 -3.48 -8.94 -0.28
C PHE A 82 -2.20 -8.67 0.52
N TRP A 83 -1.73 -7.42 0.57
CA TRP A 83 -0.55 -7.08 1.38
C TRP A 83 -0.75 -7.37 2.86
N GLY A 84 -1.93 -7.08 3.41
CA GLY A 84 -2.26 -7.42 4.79
C GLY A 84 -2.19 -8.92 5.04
N LEU A 85 -2.71 -9.73 4.12
CA LEU A 85 -2.61 -11.19 4.18
C LEU A 85 -1.14 -11.65 4.14
N MET A 86 -0.32 -11.07 3.27
CA MET A 86 1.11 -11.41 3.15
C MET A 86 1.89 -11.08 4.42
N VAL A 87 1.58 -9.96 5.07
CA VAL A 87 2.16 -9.62 6.37
C VAL A 87 1.70 -10.59 7.46
N LYS A 88 0.39 -10.89 7.55
CA LYS A 88 -0.13 -11.89 8.51
C LYS A 88 0.53 -13.25 8.34
N ARG A 89 0.81 -13.65 7.09
CA ARG A 89 1.47 -14.92 6.75
C ARG A 89 3.00 -14.87 6.87
N LYS A 90 3.59 -13.77 7.37
CA LYS A 90 5.04 -13.56 7.52
C LYS A 90 5.80 -13.68 6.18
N LEU A 91 5.15 -13.36 5.07
CA LEU A 91 5.73 -13.35 3.72
C LEU A 91 6.19 -11.96 3.30
N LEU A 92 5.55 -10.91 3.83
CA LEU A 92 5.99 -9.52 3.69
C LEU A 92 6.38 -8.97 5.08
N PRO A 93 7.63 -8.54 5.30
CA PRO A 93 8.03 -7.99 6.59
C PRO A 93 7.33 -6.66 6.89
N ILE A 94 6.79 -6.49 8.10
CA ILE A 94 6.03 -5.28 8.49
C ILE A 94 6.90 -4.00 8.51
N TRP A 95 8.21 -4.11 8.70
CA TRP A 95 9.11 -2.94 8.69
C TRP A 95 9.19 -2.26 7.31
N VAL A 96 8.75 -2.91 6.22
CA VAL A 96 8.63 -2.27 4.89
C VAL A 96 7.70 -1.04 4.94
N PHE A 97 6.80 -1.01 5.91
CA PHE A 97 5.89 0.12 6.15
C PHE A 97 6.42 1.17 7.11
N ASP A 98 7.64 1.01 7.65
CA ASP A 98 8.34 2.02 8.46
C ASP A 98 8.94 3.13 7.57
N SER A 99 8.07 3.73 6.76
CA SER A 99 8.44 4.71 5.74
C SER A 99 7.18 5.43 5.22
N ILE A 100 7.36 6.26 4.19
CA ILE A 100 6.26 6.90 3.47
C ILE A 100 5.22 5.89 2.93
N SER A 101 5.62 4.63 2.73
CA SER A 101 4.71 3.55 2.34
C SER A 101 3.62 3.32 3.39
N GLY A 102 3.99 3.21 4.67
CA GLY A 102 3.03 3.02 5.76
C GLY A 102 2.07 4.20 5.90
N TYR A 103 2.59 5.42 5.78
CA TYR A 103 1.77 6.63 5.80
C TYR A 103 0.70 6.62 4.71
N ARG A 104 1.07 6.25 3.47
CA ARG A 104 0.14 6.17 2.34
C ARG A 104 -0.92 5.07 2.52
N VAL A 105 -0.56 3.90 3.04
CA VAL A 105 -1.51 2.82 3.36
C VAL A 105 -2.57 3.33 4.34
N VAL A 106 -2.13 3.99 5.40
CA VAL A 106 -2.98 4.53 6.46
C VAL A 106 -3.90 5.64 5.95
N GLN A 107 -3.38 6.56 5.12
CA GLN A 107 -4.20 7.61 4.51
C GLN A 107 -5.26 7.06 3.55
N LEU A 108 -4.88 6.10 2.69
CA LEU A 108 -5.83 5.46 1.78
C LEU A 108 -6.91 4.70 2.54
N TYR A 109 -6.55 4.01 3.62
CA TYR A 109 -7.52 3.39 4.50
C TYR A 109 -8.50 4.43 5.07
N GLY A 110 -8.01 5.56 5.59
CA GLY A 110 -8.87 6.63 6.11
C GLY A 110 -9.85 7.20 5.04
N LYS A 111 -9.40 7.36 3.80
CA LYS A 111 -10.27 7.78 2.68
C LYS A 111 -11.33 6.74 2.31
N LEU A 112 -11.03 5.46 2.51
CA LEU A 112 -11.88 4.33 2.12
C LEU A 112 -12.72 3.76 3.27
N GLU A 113 -12.51 4.22 4.51
CA GLU A 113 -13.13 3.68 5.72
C GLU A 113 -14.67 3.62 5.62
N LYS A 114 -15.29 4.72 5.18
CA LYS A 114 -16.75 4.79 5.00
C LYS A 114 -17.25 3.82 3.93
N HIS A 115 -16.53 3.71 2.80
CA HIS A 115 -16.87 2.77 1.74
C HIS A 115 -16.77 1.32 2.23
N ILE A 116 -15.67 0.96 2.90
CA ILE A 116 -15.47 -0.36 3.51
C ILE A 116 -16.58 -0.67 4.53
N SER A 117 -16.92 0.29 5.39
CA SER A 117 -18.00 0.12 6.37
C SER A 117 -19.35 -0.14 5.70
N ASN A 118 -19.65 0.53 4.60
CA ASN A 118 -20.89 0.31 3.85
C ASN A 118 -20.93 -1.08 3.19
N GLU A 119 -19.83 -1.54 2.60
CA GLU A 119 -19.76 -2.88 2.01
C GLU A 119 -19.83 -3.99 3.07
N ARG A 120 -19.29 -3.74 4.28
CA ARG A 120 -19.39 -4.68 5.40
C ARG A 120 -20.80 -4.93 5.91
N LYS A 121 -21.76 -4.05 5.61
CA LYS A 121 -23.19 -4.30 5.88
C LYS A 121 -23.71 -5.50 5.08
N LYS A 122 -23.09 -5.80 3.94
CA LYS A 122 -23.43 -6.94 3.07
C LYS A 122 -22.50 -8.13 3.31
N ALA A 123 -21.20 -7.88 3.51
CA ALA A 123 -20.19 -8.90 3.70
C ALA A 123 -19.21 -8.51 4.82
N ALA A 124 -19.42 -9.04 6.03
CA ALA A 124 -18.70 -8.61 7.24
C ALA A 124 -17.16 -8.67 7.12
N GLU A 125 -16.63 -9.65 6.37
CA GLU A 125 -15.18 -9.84 6.18
C GLU A 125 -14.58 -8.95 5.08
N TYR A 126 -15.39 -8.14 4.38
CA TYR A 126 -14.89 -7.28 3.32
C TYR A 126 -13.72 -6.41 3.80
N ALA A 127 -12.63 -6.45 3.04
CA ALA A 127 -11.38 -5.74 3.32
C ALA A 127 -10.69 -6.09 4.67
N GLU A 128 -11.01 -7.20 5.33
CA GLU A 128 -10.48 -7.54 6.68
C GLU A 128 -8.95 -7.38 6.83
N HIS A 129 -8.17 -7.88 5.86
CA HIS A 129 -6.72 -7.81 5.89
C HIS A 129 -6.18 -6.40 5.66
N PHE A 130 -6.89 -5.57 4.87
CA PHE A 130 -6.50 -4.19 4.66
C PHE A 130 -6.71 -3.37 5.93
N VAL A 131 -7.88 -3.53 6.58
CA VAL A 131 -8.18 -2.87 7.85
C VAL A 131 -7.14 -3.24 8.90
N TRP A 132 -6.90 -4.55 9.07
CA TRP A 132 -5.88 -5.04 9.99
C TRP A 132 -4.49 -4.47 9.68
N LEU A 133 -4.09 -4.42 8.41
CA LEU A 133 -2.78 -3.88 8.00
C LEU A 133 -2.65 -2.40 8.39
N ALA A 134 -3.67 -1.59 8.09
CA ALA A 134 -3.64 -0.16 8.38
C ALA A 134 -3.58 0.11 9.90
N GLU A 135 -4.35 -0.64 10.69
CA GLU A 135 -4.32 -0.57 12.16
C GLU A 135 -2.97 -1.00 12.73
N GLU A 136 -2.40 -2.09 12.21
CA GLU A 136 -1.11 -2.60 12.67
C GLU A 136 0.04 -1.64 12.34
N ILE A 137 0.00 -0.98 11.17
CA ILE A 137 0.96 0.07 10.80
C ILE A 137 0.82 1.28 11.73
N LYS A 138 -0.41 1.78 11.96
CA LYS A 138 -0.65 2.89 12.91
C LYS A 138 -0.09 2.56 14.29
N ARG A 139 -0.37 1.37 14.79
CA ARG A 139 0.03 0.90 16.12
C ARG A 139 1.55 0.77 16.26
N ARG A 140 2.24 0.24 15.24
CA ARG A 140 3.69 -0.02 15.31
C ARG A 140 4.56 1.21 15.07
N PHE A 141 4.13 2.10 14.18
CA PHE A 141 4.96 3.22 13.71
C PHE A 141 4.45 4.58 14.16
N ASN A 142 3.45 4.59 15.06
CA ASN A 142 2.84 5.79 15.64
C ASN A 142 2.45 6.84 14.58
N ILE A 143 1.86 6.38 13.47
CA ILE A 143 1.46 7.25 12.37
C ILE A 143 0.15 7.95 12.72
N GLU A 144 0.23 9.24 13.00
CA GLU A 144 -0.93 10.11 13.07
C GLU A 144 -1.41 10.46 11.65
N VAL A 145 -2.72 10.28 11.40
CA VAL A 145 -3.33 10.67 10.14
C VAL A 145 -3.39 12.20 10.12
N GLN A 146 -2.40 12.88 9.51
CA GLN A 146 -2.61 14.30 9.21
C GLN A 146 -3.71 14.38 8.16
N ARG A 147 -4.77 15.15 8.48
CA ARG A 147 -5.77 15.53 7.47
C ARG A 147 -5.01 16.14 6.29
N PRO A 148 -5.32 15.76 5.03
CA PRO A 148 -4.63 16.31 3.89
C PRO A 148 -4.70 17.84 3.96
N GLN A 149 -3.54 18.49 4.03
CA GLN A 149 -3.46 19.89 3.61
C GLN A 149 -3.70 19.86 2.10
N SER A 150 -4.83 20.40 1.68
CA SER A 150 -5.06 20.72 0.28
C SER A 150 -3.90 21.61 -0.19
N PRO A 151 -3.28 21.32 -1.35
CA PRO A 151 -2.38 22.28 -1.98
C PRO A 151 -3.10 23.59 -2.31
#